data_AF-A0A3M8EPB4-F1
#
_entry.id   AF-A0A3M8EPB4-F1
#
_cell.length_a   1.000
_cell.length_b   1.000
_cell.length_c   1.000
_cell.angle_alpha   90.00
_cell.angle_beta   90.00
_cell.angle_gamma   90.00
#
_symmetry.space_group_name_H-M   'P 1'
#
loop_
_entity.id
_entity.type
_entity.pdbx_description
1 polymer ?
#
loop_
_entity_poly.entity_id
_entity_poly.type
_entity_poly.pdbx_seq_one_letter_code
_entity_poly.pdbx_strand_id
1 'polypeptide(L)'
;MTKDEVISIMEMFFKKFDTNPNKLAVDIKVSPQSIYDVMNEKKPNVGISKRLAKKISDKYPVNETYFLTGAGPMLKSEVESISAQSQASDHVDGFFISNKVFEQISRLTETVLSQQRTIEMLAGKKTDVG
;
A
#
# COMPACT_ATOMS: atom_id res chain seq x y z
N MET A 1 -8.05 -6.14 -0.72
CA MET A 1 -8.55 -5.80 0.62
C MET A 1 -9.79 -6.61 0.90
N THR A 2 -9.83 -7.33 2.01
CA THR A 2 -10.99 -8.08 2.47
C THR A 2 -12.07 -7.15 3.02
N LYS A 3 -13.28 -7.66 3.23
CA LYS A 3 -14.36 -6.84 3.79
C LYS A 3 -14.06 -6.41 5.23
N ASP A 4 -13.48 -7.30 6.02
CA ASP A 4 -13.12 -7.04 7.42
C ASP A 4 -12.05 -5.94 7.52
N GLU A 5 -11.07 -5.95 6.61
CA GLU A 5 -10.07 -4.88 6.50
C GLU A 5 -10.72 -3.53 6.18
N VAL A 6 -11.68 -3.49 5.24
CA VAL A 6 -12.43 -2.26 4.90
C VAL A 6 -13.18 -1.72 6.12
N ILE A 7 -13.88 -2.59 6.85
CA ILE A 7 -14.65 -2.21 8.03
C ILE A 7 -13.69 -1.69 9.11
N SER A 8 -12.61 -2.42 9.39
CA SER A 8 -11.60 -2.03 10.38
C SER A 8 -10.97 -0.66 10.08
N ILE A 9 -10.64 -0.38 8.82
CA ILE A 9 -10.13 0.93 8.38
C ILE A 9 -11.13 2.05 8.71
N MET A 10 -12.41 1.84 8.40
CA MET A 10 -13.46 2.81 8.67
C MET A 10 -13.68 3.01 10.18
N GLU A 11 -13.64 1.95 10.97
CA GLU A 11 -13.77 2.01 12.44
C GLU A 11 -12.59 2.74 13.09
N MET A 12 -11.37 2.45 12.67
CA MET A 12 -10.18 3.18 13.12
C MET A 12 -10.30 4.67 12.78
N PHE A 13 -10.81 4.99 11.59
CA PHE A 13 -11.09 6.38 11.21
C PHE A 13 -12.12 7.03 12.13
N PHE A 14 -13.26 6.39 12.38
CA PHE A 14 -14.31 6.93 13.24
C PHE A 14 -13.81 7.19 14.65
N LYS A 15 -13.03 6.26 15.19
CA LYS A 15 -12.40 6.39 16.51
C LYS A 15 -11.38 7.53 16.55
N LYS A 16 -10.54 7.66 15.51
CA LYS A 16 -9.49 8.69 15.46
C LYS A 16 -10.03 10.11 15.41
N PHE A 17 -11.14 10.32 14.70
CA PHE A 17 -11.72 11.65 14.46
C PHE A 17 -12.98 11.94 15.25
N ASP A 18 -13.37 11.06 16.18
CA ASP A 18 -14.60 11.17 16.97
C ASP A 18 -15.82 11.52 16.08
N THR A 19 -16.02 10.67 15.07
CA THR A 19 -17.07 10.82 14.06
C THR A 19 -17.80 9.51 13.82
N ASN A 20 -18.89 9.56 13.05
CA ASN A 20 -19.75 8.42 12.76
C ASN A 20 -20.22 8.48 11.30
N PRO A 21 -20.85 7.42 10.76
CA PRO A 21 -21.26 7.38 9.36
C PRO A 21 -22.13 8.57 8.91
N ASN A 22 -23.06 9.03 9.74
CA ASN A 22 -23.93 10.16 9.40
C ASN A 22 -23.16 11.47 9.36
N LYS A 23 -22.33 11.74 10.37
CA LYS A 23 -21.51 12.96 10.45
C LYS A 23 -20.49 13.01 9.31
N LEU A 24 -19.82 11.89 9.04
CA LEU A 24 -18.90 11.78 7.90
C LEU A 24 -19.60 12.06 6.58
N ALA A 25 -20.80 11.50 6.37
CA ALA A 25 -21.56 11.69 5.14
C ALA A 25 -21.91 13.16 4.88
N VAL A 26 -22.31 13.89 5.93
CA VAL A 26 -22.55 15.35 5.89
C VAL A 26 -21.26 16.09 5.55
N ASP A 27 -20.17 15.80 6.25
CA ASP A 27 -18.88 16.48 6.11
C ASP A 27 -18.30 16.40 4.69
N ILE A 28 -18.47 15.24 4.03
CA ILE A 28 -17.93 14.99 2.68
C ILE A 28 -18.99 15.05 1.57
N LYS A 29 -20.22 15.48 1.91
CA LYS A 29 -21.36 15.67 1.01
C LYS A 29 -21.66 14.41 0.18
N VAL A 30 -21.93 13.30 0.85
CA VAL A 30 -22.39 12.02 0.27
C VAL A 30 -23.63 11.52 1.00
N SER A 31 -24.31 10.53 0.43
CA SER A 31 -25.40 9.86 1.13
C SER A 31 -24.85 9.02 2.30
N PRO A 32 -25.47 9.08 3.50
CA PRO A 32 -25.14 8.17 4.60
C PRO A 32 -25.20 6.70 4.19
N GLN A 33 -26.13 6.34 3.31
CA GLN A 33 -26.27 4.97 2.81
C GLN A 33 -25.00 4.48 2.12
N SER A 34 -24.29 5.36 1.41
CA SER A 34 -23.02 5.00 0.77
C SER A 34 -21.95 4.60 1.80
N ILE A 35 -21.97 5.18 3.00
CA ILE A 35 -21.04 4.84 4.08
C ILE A 35 -21.48 3.56 4.78
N TYR A 36 -22.78 3.43 5.07
CA TYR A 36 -23.32 2.19 5.64
C TYR A 36 -23.11 0.98 4.73
N ASP A 37 -23.22 1.14 3.42
CA ASP A 37 -22.96 0.05 2.47
C ASP A 37 -21.49 -0.40 2.48
N VAL A 38 -20.56 0.54 2.63
CA VAL A 38 -19.12 0.24 2.81
C VAL A 38 -18.88 -0.51 4.12
N MET A 39 -19.63 -0.22 5.19
CA MET A 39 -19.51 -0.89 6.48
C MET A 39 -20.31 -2.20 6.59
N ASN A 40 -21.21 -2.49 5.65
CA ASN A 40 -22.12 -3.62 5.77
C ASN A 40 -21.43 -4.94 5.40
N GLU A 41 -21.19 -5.82 6.37
CA GLU A 41 -20.61 -7.17 6.21
C GLU A 41 -21.29 -8.01 5.12
N LYS A 42 -22.61 -7.84 4.92
CA LYS A 42 -23.39 -8.58 3.92
C LYS A 42 -23.18 -8.07 2.48
N LYS A 43 -22.38 -7.03 2.28
CA LYS A 43 -22.02 -6.46 0.98
C LYS A 43 -20.51 -6.57 0.74
N PRO A 44 -19.98 -7.78 0.49
CA PRO A 44 -18.53 -8.01 0.35
C PRO A 44 -17.91 -7.29 -0.85
N ASN A 45 -18.71 -7.03 -1.90
CA ASN A 45 -18.25 -6.34 -3.12
C ASN A 45 -18.27 -4.81 -3.01
N VAL A 46 -18.73 -4.25 -1.88
CA VAL A 46 -18.74 -2.81 -1.64
C VAL A 46 -17.60 -2.43 -0.72
N GLY A 47 -16.59 -1.78 -1.28
CA GLY A 47 -15.43 -1.24 -0.58
C GLY A 47 -15.31 0.28 -0.69
N ILE A 48 -14.22 0.83 -0.16
CA ILE A 48 -13.94 2.27 -0.24
C ILE A 48 -13.50 2.61 -1.67
N SER A 49 -14.37 3.31 -2.42
CA SER A 49 -14.02 3.77 -3.77
C SER A 49 -12.97 4.87 -3.74
N LYS A 50 -12.20 5.02 -4.83
CA LYS A 50 -11.25 6.13 -5.02
C LYS A 50 -11.89 7.51 -4.80
N ARG A 51 -13.12 7.70 -5.29
CA ARG A 51 -13.85 8.95 -5.10
C ARG A 51 -14.19 9.20 -3.63
N LEU A 52 -14.55 8.16 -2.89
CA LEU A 52 -14.85 8.26 -1.45
C LEU A 52 -13.56 8.54 -0.66
N ALA A 53 -12.49 7.80 -0.91
CA ALA A 53 -11.19 8.01 -0.28
C ALA A 53 -10.69 9.45 -0.50
N LYS A 54 -10.71 9.94 -1.74
CA LYS A 54 -10.33 11.32 -2.06
C LYS A 54 -11.16 12.34 -1.29
N LYS A 55 -12.49 12.17 -1.26
CA LYS A 55 -13.38 13.07 -0.51
C LYS A 55 -13.07 13.10 0.99
N ILE A 56 -12.73 11.96 1.59
CA ILE A 56 -12.31 11.88 2.99
C ILE A 56 -10.96 12.61 3.16
N SER A 57 -9.98 12.33 2.30
CA SER A 57 -8.65 12.97 2.33
C SER A 57 -8.63 14.48 2.01
N ASP A 58 -9.66 14.98 1.32
CA ASP A 58 -9.84 16.42 1.08
C ASP A 58 -10.38 17.13 2.34
N LYS A 59 -11.11 16.41 3.21
CA LYS A 59 -11.76 16.97 4.40
C LYS A 59 -10.99 16.71 5.70
N TYR A 60 -10.29 15.59 5.78
CA TYR A 60 -9.54 15.14 6.94
C TYR A 60 -8.06 14.96 6.57
N PRO A 61 -7.11 15.12 7.51
CA PRO A 61 -5.68 15.01 7.25
C PRO A 61 -5.21 13.55 7.10
N VAL A 62 -5.88 12.78 6.24
CA VAL A 62 -5.67 11.34 6.07
C VAL A 62 -5.11 10.98 4.71
N ASN A 63 -4.26 9.96 4.67
CA ASN A 63 -3.66 9.42 3.48
C ASN A 63 -4.68 8.63 2.64
N GLU A 64 -4.87 9.02 1.37
CA GLU A 64 -5.80 8.35 0.46
C GLU A 64 -5.40 6.89 0.22
N THR A 65 -4.10 6.62 0.10
CA THR A 65 -3.57 5.26 -0.16
C THR A 65 -3.96 4.30 0.96
N TYR A 66 -3.90 4.76 2.21
CA TYR A 66 -4.30 3.95 3.37
C TYR A 66 -5.74 3.45 3.24
N PHE A 67 -6.67 4.29 2.80
CA PHE A 67 -8.07 3.90 2.60
C PHE A 67 -8.29 2.94 1.43
N LEU A 68 -7.41 2.95 0.43
CA LEU A 68 -7.54 2.12 -0.77
C LEU A 68 -6.82 0.78 -0.66
N THR A 69 -5.77 0.70 0.16
CA THR A 69 -4.90 -0.48 0.23
C THR A 69 -4.74 -1.05 1.64
N GLY A 70 -5.08 -0.28 2.68
CA GLY A 70 -4.78 -0.62 4.07
C GLY A 70 -3.31 -0.47 4.44
N ALA A 71 -2.45 -0.04 3.51
CA ALA A 71 -1.02 0.04 3.70
C ALA A 71 -0.55 1.46 4.04
N GLY A 72 0.50 1.52 4.87
CA GLY A 72 1.13 2.77 5.30
C GLY A 72 0.37 3.45 6.45
N PRO A 73 0.83 4.64 6.86
CA PRO A 73 0.18 5.38 7.92
C PRO A 73 -1.13 6.03 7.47
N MET A 74 -2.07 6.14 8.41
CA MET A 74 -3.37 6.74 8.20
C MET A 74 -3.29 8.26 8.03
N LEU A 75 -2.41 8.93 8.79
CA LEU A 75 -2.29 10.39 8.77
C LEU A 75 -1.28 10.86 7.74
N LYS A 76 -1.59 11.96 7.03
CA LYS A 76 -0.65 12.55 6.06
C LYS A 76 0.65 13.01 6.73
N SER A 77 0.58 13.54 7.94
CA SER A 77 1.75 13.99 8.70
C SER A 77 2.75 12.88 8.99
N GLU A 78 2.28 11.64 9.16
CA GLU A 78 3.14 10.47 9.38
C GLU A 78 3.80 10.04 8.06
N VAL A 79 3.09 10.13 6.92
CA VAL A 79 3.71 9.93 5.60
C VAL A 79 4.82 10.94 5.36
N GLU A 80 4.55 12.22 5.66
CA GLU A 80 5.51 13.31 5.51
C GLU A 80 6.70 13.13 6.43
N SER A 81 6.47 12.71 7.68
CA SER A 81 7.54 12.39 8.64
C SER A 81 8.40 11.23 8.18
N ILE A 82 7.83 10.18 7.58
CA ILE A 82 8.60 9.07 6.98
C ILE A 82 9.41 9.57 5.78
N SER A 83 8.83 10.42 4.93
CA SER A 83 9.55 11.00 3.78
C SER A 83 10.68 11.96 4.20
N ALA A 84 10.50 12.66 5.32
CA ALA A 84 11.48 13.55 5.92
C ALA A 84 12.56 12.79 6.72
N GLN A 85 12.19 11.73 7.45
CA GLN A 85 13.13 10.83 8.14
C GLN A 85 13.94 9.97 7.17
N SER A 86 13.42 9.71 5.97
CA SER A 86 14.20 9.14 4.87
C SER A 86 15.36 10.07 4.43
N GLN A 87 15.36 11.34 4.86
CA GLN A 87 16.50 12.26 4.70
C GLN A 87 17.28 12.54 6.00
N ALA A 88 16.78 12.10 7.16
CA ALA A 88 17.44 12.33 8.45
C ALA A 88 17.08 11.21 9.44
N SER A 89 18.09 10.43 9.82
CA SER A 89 18.16 9.39 10.87
C SER A 89 17.91 7.93 10.46
N ASP A 90 19.02 7.18 10.48
CA ASP A 90 19.15 5.79 10.91
C ASP A 90 18.16 5.41 12.02
N HIS A 91 17.69 4.16 12.00
CA HIS A 91 16.80 3.48 12.96
C HIS A 91 15.28 3.61 12.74
N VAL A 92 14.77 2.94 11.71
CA VAL A 92 13.53 2.15 11.79
C VAL A 92 13.86 0.76 11.23
N ASP A 93 13.38 -0.29 11.89
CA ASP A 93 13.64 -1.70 11.58
C ASP A 93 12.88 -2.16 10.30
N GLY A 94 13.05 -1.39 9.23
CA GLY A 94 12.69 -1.71 7.87
C GLY A 94 13.95 -1.56 7.03
N PHE A 95 14.32 -2.59 6.27
CA PHE A 95 15.50 -2.54 5.42
C PHE A 95 15.25 -1.60 4.23
N PHE A 96 15.64 -0.33 4.38
CA PHE A 96 15.55 0.66 3.31
C PHE A 96 16.81 0.57 2.43
N ILE A 97 16.63 0.10 1.20
CA ILE A 97 17.69 0.02 0.19
C ILE A 97 17.57 1.22 -0.74
N SER A 98 18.69 1.89 -1.04
CA SER A 98 18.69 2.94 -2.06
C SER A 98 18.36 2.37 -3.45
N ASN A 99 17.66 3.14 -4.29
CA ASN A 99 17.34 2.74 -5.67
C ASN A 99 18.59 2.32 -6.46
N LYS A 100 19.73 2.97 -6.21
CA LYS A 100 21.00 2.62 -6.85
C LYS A 100 21.49 1.23 -6.43
N VAL A 101 21.36 0.88 -5.16
CA VAL A 101 21.72 -0.47 -4.67
C VAL A 101 20.73 -1.50 -5.20
N PHE A 102 19.44 -1.17 -5.31
CA PHE A 102 18.45 -2.04 -5.96
C PHE A 102 18.82 -2.29 -7.44
N GLU A 103 19.15 -1.24 -8.20
CA GLU A 103 19.60 -1.39 -9.59
C GLU A 103 20.86 -2.24 -9.71
N GLN A 104 21.80 -2.12 -8.78
CA GLN A 104 23.00 -2.97 -8.74
C GLN A 104 22.64 -4.43 -8.49
N ILE A 105 21.71 -4.71 -7.57
CA ILE A 105 21.20 -6.06 -7.33
C ILE A 105 20.55 -6.60 -8.59
N SER A 106 19.69 -5.83 -9.27
CA SER A 106 19.04 -6.26 -10.51
C SER A 106 20.06 -6.65 -11.59
N ARG A 107 21.08 -5.83 -11.82
CA ARG A 107 22.14 -6.11 -12.80
C ARG A 107 22.96 -7.35 -12.42
N LEU A 108 23.23 -7.56 -11.13
CA LEU A 108 23.90 -8.76 -10.66
C LEU A 108 23.05 -10.01 -10.90
N THR A 109 21.75 -9.94 -10.62
CA THR A 109 20.81 -11.04 -10.87
C THR A 109 20.78 -11.40 -12.37
N GLU A 110 20.69 -10.41 -13.25
CA GLU A 110 20.75 -10.63 -14.70
C GLU A 110 22.08 -11.28 -15.13
N THR A 111 23.19 -10.82 -14.55
CA THR A 111 24.52 -11.37 -14.84
C THR A 111 24.62 -12.84 -14.42
N VAL A 112 24.17 -13.18 -13.21
CA VAL A 112 24.18 -14.56 -12.71
C VAL A 112 23.28 -15.46 -13.57
N LEU A 113 22.09 -15.00 -13.94
CA LEU A 113 21.20 -15.76 -14.83
C LEU A 113 21.83 -15.99 -16.21
N SER A 114 22.52 -14.98 -16.76
CA SER A 114 23.25 -15.12 -18.03
C SER A 114 24.40 -16.12 -17.93
N GLN A 115 25.14 -16.12 -16.82
CA GLN A 115 26.20 -17.09 -16.57
C GLN A 115 25.64 -18.51 -16.46
N GLN A 116 24.53 -18.70 -15.75
CA GLN A 116 23.87 -19.99 -15.59
C GLN A 116 23.45 -20.58 -16.95
N ARG A 117 22.81 -19.79 -17.82
CA ARG A 117 22.47 -20.22 -19.19
C ARG A 117 23.70 -20.61 -20.01
N THR A 118 24.80 -19.87 -19.86
CA THR A 118 26.05 -20.16 -20.57
C THR A 118 26.65 -21.49 -20.11
N ILE A 119 26.63 -21.75 -18.81
CA ILE A 119 27.10 -23.02 -18.23
C ILE A 119 26.24 -24.18 -18.73
N GLU A 120 24.91 -24.04 -18.76
CA GLU A 120 24.00 -25.06 -19.27
C GLU A 120 24.24 -25.37 -20.75
N MET A 121 24.44 -24.34 -21.59
CA MET A 121 24.80 -24.53 -23.00
C MET A 121 26.14 -25.26 -23.17
N LEU A 122 27.15 -24.91 -22.36
CA LEU A 122 28.46 -25.55 -22.42
C LEU A 122 28.42 -26.98 -21.88
N ALA A 123 27.63 -27.25 -20.84
CA ALA A 123 27.42 -28.58 -20.27
C ALA A 123 26.67 -29.49 -21.27
N GLY A 124 25.61 -28.98 -21.91
CA GLY A 124 24.86 -29.71 -22.94
C GLY A 124 25.69 -30.02 -24.19
N LYS A 125 26.66 -29.15 -24.55
CA LYS A 125 27.61 -29.45 -25.63
C LYS A 125 28.64 -30.53 -25.28
N LYS A 126 28.97 -30.73 -23.99
CA LYS A 126 29.92 -31.77 -23.57
C LYS A 126 29.30 -33.16 -23.54
N THR A 127 27.98 -33.29 -23.47
CA THR A 127 27.27 -34.58 -23.49
C THR A 127 26.98 -35.10 -24.89
N ASP A 128 27.21 -34.30 -25.94
CA ASP A 128 26.93 -34.63 -27.35
C ASP A 128 28.19 -35.09 -28.13
N VAL A 129 29.30 -35.32 -27.41
CA VAL A 129 30.54 -35.89 -27.95
C VAL A 129 30.85 -37.16 -27.16
N GLY A 130 30.07 -38.21 -27.41
CA GLY A 130 30.21 -39.55 -26.85
C GLY A 130 29.68 -40.58 -27.82
#